data_AF-A0A2E7ZS49-F1
#
_entry.id   AF-A0A2E7ZS49-F1
#
_cell.length_a   1.000
_cell.length_b   1.000
_cell.length_c   1.000
_cell.angle_alpha   90.00
_cell.angle_beta   90.00
_cell.angle_gamma   90.00
#
_symmetry.space_group_name_H-M   'P 1'
#
loop_
_entity.id
_entity.type
_entity.pdbx_description
1 polymer ?
#
loop_
_entity_poly.entity_id
_entity_poly.type
_entity_poly.pdbx_seq_one_letter_code
_entity_poly.pdbx_strand_id
1 'polypeptide(L)'
;MRLSISVFVTTVVLMIGLSGCGGEDVATLPADIAAGTPMWSQADPSCRPPDHSAKMPTSVAAYVKMCESHGLGVPPSFACEDGVQVPIQVDGTEVFEEPKSCDNSSMLKPICDIGSQINRIEGRDRNGNALPDVVWITFCRATGATQYSSVQMIAHHYKTGATCFFEANEGGNSILPERLGRDETGGLTGKMPAYDDPDFDRAFVPAPDQCVQCHQNNAFIRNPWLDGARLPDNPAEPVLPTVGAKSPYYIVGGGDWDMRTIHIEGNACLDCHRIGMEIDQQFAANGFDVNSYMPAHAPGTMVDDYQQLLSCWINGPENTEGCEWIIAPAAQCSGGIVGSDYPYKSKSFNQGDVAGGGKGGGAAAPCYETCIAQGQSAPECKSICSGEGSNTSAQCYKACIAKGEDPTLCTNECAGGGSSDDNDACYDACVAKGESPQVCEAACG
;
A
#
# COMPACT_ATOMS: atom_id res chain seq x y z
N MET A 1 -65.54 -9.44 39.12
CA MET A 1 -64.09 -9.40 38.90
C MET A 1 -63.85 -9.23 37.40
N ARG A 2 -63.42 -8.04 36.95
CA ARG A 2 -62.96 -7.81 35.58
C ARG A 2 -61.44 -7.69 35.64
N LEU A 3 -60.73 -8.63 35.03
CA LEU A 3 -59.27 -8.57 34.90
C LEU A 3 -58.95 -7.76 33.65
N SER A 4 -58.18 -6.69 33.82
CA SER A 4 -57.63 -5.87 32.73
C SER A 4 -56.23 -6.39 32.43
N ILE A 5 -55.96 -6.73 31.17
CA ILE A 5 -54.60 -7.05 30.70
C ILE A 5 -54.18 -5.92 29.77
N SER A 6 -53.24 -5.10 30.25
CA SER A 6 -52.53 -4.11 29.42
C SER A 6 -51.34 -4.79 28.76
N VAL A 7 -51.28 -4.75 27.43
CA VAL A 7 -50.10 -5.15 26.65
C VAL A 7 -49.23 -3.91 26.46
N PHE A 8 -48.03 -3.92 27.04
CA PHE A 8 -46.97 -2.95 26.74
C PHE A 8 -46.24 -3.40 25.48
N VAL A 9 -46.24 -2.55 24.44
CA VAL A 9 -45.38 -2.71 23.26
C VAL A 9 -44.12 -1.91 23.54
N THR A 10 -43.02 -2.61 23.83
CA THR A 10 -41.69 -1.99 23.93
C THR A 10 -41.05 -2.02 22.56
N THR A 11 -40.91 -0.85 21.93
CA THR A 11 -40.13 -0.66 20.71
C THR A 11 -38.66 -0.88 21.03
N VAL A 12 -38.10 -2.02 20.63
CA VAL A 12 -36.65 -2.25 20.62
C VAL A 12 -36.11 -1.58 19.36
N VAL A 13 -35.48 -0.42 19.52
CA VAL A 13 -34.62 0.16 18.48
C VAL A 13 -33.33 -0.65 18.49
N LEU A 14 -33.24 -1.60 17.56
CA LEU A 14 -32.00 -2.33 17.29
C LEU A 14 -31.05 -1.35 16.59
N MET A 15 -30.10 -0.77 17.35
CA MET A 15 -28.93 -0.15 16.73
C MET A 15 -28.08 -1.27 16.13
N ILE A 16 -28.24 -1.50 14.84
CA ILE A 16 -27.32 -2.34 14.07
C ILE A 16 -26.04 -1.50 13.94
N GLY A 17 -25.04 -1.82 14.76
CA GLY A 17 -23.68 -1.36 14.52
C GLY A 17 -23.23 -1.93 13.18
N LEU A 18 -22.96 -1.05 12.22
CA LEU A 18 -22.27 -1.39 10.98
C LEU A 18 -20.83 -1.75 11.34
N SER A 19 -20.57 -2.99 11.74
CA SER A 19 -19.22 -3.53 11.81
C SER A 19 -18.71 -3.70 10.37
N GLY A 20 -18.06 -2.65 9.86
CA GLY A 20 -17.68 -2.47 8.45
C GLY A 20 -16.58 -3.37 7.89
N CYS A 21 -16.17 -4.42 8.61
CA CYS A 21 -15.20 -5.42 8.11
C CYS A 21 -15.84 -6.83 8.20
N GLY A 22 -16.71 -7.21 7.25
CA GLY A 22 -17.19 -8.61 7.12
C GLY A 22 -16.11 -9.51 6.51
N GLY A 23 -15.85 -10.75 6.93
CA GLY A 23 -16.51 -11.58 7.93
C GLY A 23 -15.59 -12.70 8.43
N GLU A 24 -16.12 -13.37 9.44
CA GLU A 24 -15.66 -14.52 10.23
C GLU A 24 -15.17 -15.66 9.31
N ASP A 25 -13.91 -16.13 9.40
CA ASP A 25 -13.43 -17.15 10.33
C ASP A 25 -12.07 -16.75 10.94
N VAL A 26 -12.07 -16.02 12.05
CA VAL A 26 -10.93 -16.03 12.96
C VAL A 26 -11.26 -17.09 14.00
N ALA A 27 -10.49 -18.19 14.01
CA ALA A 27 -10.51 -19.16 15.10
C ALA A 27 -10.60 -18.41 16.43
N THR A 28 -11.73 -18.60 17.12
CA THR A 28 -12.13 -17.97 18.38
C THR A 28 -10.98 -17.33 19.16
N LEU A 29 -10.81 -16.01 18.97
CA LEU A 29 -10.10 -15.19 19.95
C LEU A 29 -11.03 -14.98 21.15
N PRO A 30 -10.52 -15.07 22.40
CA PRO A 30 -11.35 -15.06 23.59
C PRO A 30 -12.20 -13.79 23.72
N ALA A 31 -13.42 -13.98 24.20
CA ALA A 31 -14.56 -13.06 24.20
C ALA A 31 -14.48 -11.91 25.24
N ASP A 32 -13.31 -11.28 25.40
CA ASP A 32 -13.12 -10.19 26.37
C ASP A 32 -12.96 -8.80 25.73
N ILE A 33 -13.38 -8.61 24.47
CA ILE A 33 -13.38 -7.29 23.82
C ILE A 33 -14.81 -6.81 23.60
N ALA A 34 -15.49 -6.52 24.71
CA ALA A 34 -16.72 -5.72 24.71
C ALA A 34 -16.64 -4.72 25.87
N ALA A 35 -16.72 -3.44 25.53
CA ALA A 35 -16.74 -2.24 26.39
C ALA A 35 -15.38 -1.70 26.90
N GLY A 36 -14.96 -0.56 26.33
CA GLY A 36 -13.98 0.38 26.89
C GLY A 36 -12.51 0.02 26.69
N THR A 37 -11.98 0.35 25.50
CA THR A 37 -10.58 0.41 25.00
C THR A 37 -9.51 -0.54 25.59
N PRO A 38 -8.54 -0.89 24.74
CA PRO A 38 -7.19 -0.46 25.06
C PRO A 38 -6.69 0.47 23.97
N MET A 39 -6.41 1.71 24.39
CA MET A 39 -5.40 2.56 23.76
C MET A 39 -4.19 1.68 23.42
N TRP A 40 -3.56 1.87 22.26
CA TRP A 40 -2.18 1.40 22.13
C TRP A 40 -1.40 1.95 23.32
N SER A 41 -0.86 1.06 24.15
CA SER A 41 0.00 1.49 25.25
C SER A 41 1.29 2.04 24.67
N GLN A 42 2.01 2.86 25.44
CA GLN A 42 3.39 3.17 25.12
C GLN A 42 4.16 1.85 24.92
N ALA A 43 4.91 1.76 23.83
CA ALA A 43 5.74 0.60 23.58
C ALA A 43 6.74 0.47 24.73
N ASP A 44 6.90 -0.74 25.25
CA ASP A 44 7.91 -1.02 26.27
C ASP A 44 9.30 -0.75 25.66
N PRO A 45 10.06 0.27 26.15
CA PRO A 45 11.37 0.62 25.59
C PRO A 45 12.41 -0.50 25.71
N SER A 46 12.18 -1.44 26.65
CA SER A 46 13.01 -2.62 26.84
C SER A 46 12.59 -3.79 25.95
N CYS A 47 11.38 -3.74 25.40
CA CYS A 47 10.89 -4.81 24.55
C CYS A 47 11.43 -4.66 23.14
N ARG A 48 12.23 -5.65 22.76
CA ARG A 48 12.81 -5.77 21.45
C ARG A 48 12.46 -7.16 20.93
N PRO A 49 11.95 -7.32 19.70
CA PRO A 49 11.92 -8.62 19.05
C PRO A 49 13.29 -9.33 19.19
N PRO A 50 13.29 -10.68 19.26
CA PRO A 50 14.52 -11.44 19.33
C PRO A 50 15.50 -10.97 18.26
N ASP A 51 16.76 -10.80 18.65
CA ASP A 51 17.85 -10.39 17.74
C ASP A 51 17.65 -9.03 17.04
N HIS A 52 17.01 -8.08 17.72
CA HIS A 52 16.88 -6.67 17.27
C HIS A 52 18.23 -5.99 16.95
N SER A 53 19.35 -6.54 17.40
CA SER A 53 20.69 -6.06 17.05
C SER A 53 21.30 -6.76 15.83
N ALA A 54 20.75 -7.88 15.37
CA ALA A 54 21.22 -8.53 14.16
C ALA A 54 20.86 -7.68 12.95
N LYS A 55 21.89 -7.52 12.13
CA LYS A 55 21.77 -6.97 10.79
C LYS A 55 21.48 -8.08 9.82
N MET A 56 20.78 -7.72 8.75
CA MET A 56 20.54 -8.58 7.61
C MET A 56 21.87 -9.21 7.16
N PRO A 57 21.98 -10.55 7.14
CA PRO A 57 23.17 -11.21 6.63
C PRO A 57 23.39 -10.87 5.16
N THR A 58 24.64 -10.84 4.72
CA THR A 58 24.96 -10.60 3.30
C THR A 58 24.81 -11.86 2.43
N SER A 59 24.93 -13.05 3.03
CA SER A 59 24.75 -14.33 2.32
C SER A 59 23.36 -14.89 2.58
N VAL A 60 22.72 -15.39 1.52
CA VAL A 60 21.39 -16.00 1.63
C VAL A 60 21.42 -17.26 2.48
N ALA A 61 22.48 -18.07 2.41
CA ALA A 61 22.64 -19.25 3.28
C ALA A 61 22.67 -18.90 4.78
N ALA A 62 23.28 -17.78 5.17
CA ALA A 62 23.23 -17.31 6.55
C ALA A 62 21.83 -16.78 6.90
N TYR A 63 21.17 -16.11 5.96
CA TYR A 63 19.82 -15.61 6.17
C TYR A 63 18.79 -16.73 6.34
N VAL A 64 18.88 -17.82 5.57
CA VAL A 64 18.06 -19.02 5.75
C VAL A 64 18.15 -19.55 7.18
N LYS A 65 19.37 -19.67 7.73
CA LYS A 65 19.57 -20.13 9.11
C LYS A 65 18.97 -19.17 10.15
N MET A 66 19.05 -17.86 9.88
CA MET A 66 18.44 -16.85 10.72
C MET A 66 16.91 -16.95 10.68
N CYS A 67 16.29 -17.07 9.51
CA CYS A 67 14.84 -17.28 9.39
C CYS A 67 14.39 -18.55 10.13
N GLU A 68 15.13 -19.65 9.97
CA GLU A 68 14.85 -20.92 10.64
C GLU A 68 14.92 -20.77 12.18
N SER A 69 15.89 -20.03 12.73
CA SER A 69 15.98 -19.81 14.18
C SER A 69 14.83 -18.97 14.77
N HIS A 70 14.09 -18.26 13.91
CA HIS A 70 12.85 -17.56 14.27
C HIS A 70 11.59 -18.40 14.03
N GLY A 71 11.74 -19.70 13.73
CA GLY A 71 10.64 -20.63 13.58
C GLY A 71 9.95 -20.59 12.21
N LEU A 72 10.54 -19.94 11.20
CA LEU A 72 9.98 -19.87 9.84
C LEU A 72 10.26 -21.12 9.00
N GLY A 73 11.03 -22.07 9.54
CA GLY A 73 11.47 -23.24 8.78
C GLY A 73 12.46 -22.86 7.68
N VAL A 74 12.44 -23.64 6.59
CA VAL A 74 13.33 -23.44 5.43
C VAL A 74 12.55 -22.98 4.20
N PRO A 75 13.16 -22.19 3.29
CA PRO A 75 12.51 -21.83 2.04
C PRO A 75 12.06 -23.07 1.24
N PRO A 76 10.82 -23.07 0.71
CA PRO A 76 10.33 -24.20 -0.07
C PRO A 76 11.05 -24.26 -1.43
N SER A 77 11.17 -25.47 -1.99
CA SER A 77 11.36 -25.61 -3.43
C SER A 77 10.00 -25.40 -4.11
N PHE A 78 9.98 -24.64 -5.19
CA PHE A 78 8.76 -24.35 -5.95
C PHE A 78 9.08 -24.21 -7.43
N ALA A 79 8.08 -24.43 -8.28
CA ALA A 79 8.10 -24.00 -9.67
C ALA A 79 7.08 -22.87 -9.86
N CYS A 80 7.35 -21.93 -10.77
CA CYS A 80 6.42 -20.82 -11.01
C CYS A 80 5.06 -21.34 -11.51
N GLU A 81 5.05 -22.39 -12.32
CA GLU A 81 3.85 -23.04 -12.86
C GLU A 81 3.02 -23.81 -11.82
N ASP A 82 3.55 -24.03 -10.60
CA ASP A 82 2.77 -24.59 -9.49
C ASP A 82 1.90 -23.52 -8.81
N GLY A 83 2.11 -22.24 -9.15
CA GLY A 83 1.34 -21.11 -8.64
C GLY A 83 0.01 -20.92 -9.36
N VAL A 84 -0.79 -20.00 -8.83
CA VAL A 84 -2.00 -19.49 -9.48
C VAL A 84 -1.60 -18.29 -10.33
N GLN A 85 -2.04 -18.30 -11.59
CA GLN A 85 -1.82 -17.17 -12.48
C GLN A 85 -2.64 -15.98 -11.99
N VAL A 86 -1.99 -14.83 -11.81
CA VAL A 86 -2.69 -13.61 -11.42
C VAL A 86 -3.52 -13.15 -12.62
N PRO A 87 -4.86 -13.10 -12.50
CA PRO A 87 -5.72 -12.81 -13.63
C PRO A 87 -5.55 -11.36 -14.08
N ILE A 88 -5.62 -11.11 -15.38
CA ILE A 88 -5.73 -9.78 -15.96
C ILE A 88 -7.10 -9.69 -16.64
N GLN A 89 -7.89 -8.68 -16.31
CA GLN A 89 -9.25 -8.52 -16.79
C GLN A 89 -9.39 -7.26 -17.66
N VAL A 90 -10.23 -7.38 -18.69
CA VAL A 90 -10.71 -6.25 -19.51
C VAL A 90 -12.22 -6.38 -19.59
N ASP A 91 -12.93 -5.33 -19.17
CA ASP A 91 -14.40 -5.33 -19.13
C ASP A 91 -14.98 -6.53 -18.34
N GLY A 92 -14.32 -6.89 -17.24
CA GLY A 92 -14.68 -8.01 -16.35
C GLY A 92 -14.38 -9.40 -16.92
N THR A 93 -13.71 -9.50 -18.07
CA THR A 93 -13.33 -10.77 -18.70
C THR A 93 -11.84 -10.99 -18.62
N GLU A 94 -11.41 -12.17 -18.17
CA GLU A 94 -9.99 -12.52 -18.14
C GLU A 94 -9.39 -12.63 -19.56
N VAL A 95 -8.18 -12.10 -19.72
CA VAL A 95 -7.43 -12.12 -20.99
C VAL A 95 -6.08 -12.80 -20.81
N PHE A 96 -5.63 -13.48 -21.86
CA PHE A 96 -4.36 -14.22 -21.92
C PHE A 96 -3.39 -13.64 -22.98
N GLU A 97 -3.72 -12.46 -23.50
CA GLU A 97 -2.85 -11.64 -24.32
C GLU A 97 -2.67 -10.30 -23.61
N GLU A 98 -1.46 -9.74 -23.64
CA GLU A 98 -1.13 -8.50 -22.94
C GLU A 98 -1.97 -7.32 -23.48
N PRO A 99 -2.92 -6.79 -22.69
CA PRO A 99 -3.77 -5.71 -23.14
C PRO A 99 -3.09 -4.36 -22.93
N LYS A 100 -3.52 -3.34 -23.67
CA LYS A 100 -3.03 -1.96 -23.46
C LYS A 100 -3.50 -1.34 -22.14
N SER A 101 -4.63 -1.82 -21.62
CA SER A 101 -5.27 -1.39 -20.38
C SER A 101 -6.08 -2.55 -19.80
N CYS A 102 -6.27 -2.56 -18.49
CA CYS A 102 -6.95 -3.62 -17.77
C CYS A 102 -7.65 -3.05 -16.53
N ASP A 103 -8.65 -3.78 -16.04
CA ASP A 103 -9.44 -3.42 -14.87
C ASP A 103 -8.62 -3.52 -13.57
N ASN A 104 -7.63 -4.41 -13.55
CA ASN A 104 -6.85 -4.77 -12.38
C ASN A 104 -5.34 -4.75 -12.66
N SER A 105 -4.74 -3.55 -12.65
CA SER A 105 -3.30 -3.38 -12.83
C SER A 105 -2.51 -3.65 -11.54
N SER A 106 -1.19 -3.83 -11.66
CA SER A 106 -0.34 -4.11 -10.49
C SER A 106 -0.28 -2.99 -9.44
N MET A 107 -0.69 -1.77 -9.80
CA MET A 107 -0.63 -0.53 -9.01
C MET A 107 0.76 -0.12 -8.47
N LEU A 108 1.76 -1.00 -8.50
CA LEU A 108 3.19 -0.66 -8.31
C LEU A 108 3.79 -0.06 -9.58
N LYS A 109 3.34 -0.60 -10.72
CA LYS A 109 3.54 -0.07 -12.07
C LYS A 109 2.18 -0.18 -12.76
N PRO A 110 1.71 0.84 -13.50
CA PRO A 110 0.42 0.81 -14.18
C PRO A 110 0.52 -0.03 -15.46
N ILE A 111 0.85 -1.32 -15.28
CA ILE A 111 1.10 -2.31 -16.33
C ILE A 111 0.10 -3.46 -16.18
N CYS A 112 -0.25 -4.06 -17.31
CA CYS A 112 -1.23 -5.15 -17.43
C CYS A 112 -0.55 -6.47 -17.85
N ASP A 113 0.68 -6.67 -17.37
CA ASP A 113 1.54 -7.77 -17.78
C ASP A 113 0.92 -9.11 -17.34
N ILE A 114 0.61 -9.95 -18.33
CA ILE A 114 0.08 -11.29 -18.12
C ILE A 114 1.15 -12.27 -17.65
N GLY A 115 0.71 -13.33 -16.98
CA GLY A 115 1.54 -14.50 -16.69
C GLY A 115 2.32 -14.45 -15.38
N SER A 116 2.05 -13.46 -14.52
CA SER A 116 2.57 -13.51 -13.14
C SER A 116 1.94 -14.69 -12.39
N GLN A 117 2.73 -15.40 -11.59
CA GLN A 117 2.31 -16.58 -10.84
C GLN A 117 2.54 -16.36 -9.35
N ILE A 118 1.52 -16.62 -8.53
CA ILE A 118 1.60 -16.49 -7.07
C ILE A 118 1.20 -17.80 -6.39
N ASN A 119 1.95 -18.20 -5.35
CA ASN A 119 1.65 -19.42 -4.61
C ASN A 119 1.66 -19.17 -3.09
N ARG A 120 0.88 -19.98 -2.37
CA ARG A 120 0.82 -20.04 -0.91
C ARG A 120 1.18 -21.45 -0.45
N ILE A 121 2.29 -21.56 0.27
CA ILE A 121 2.87 -22.83 0.69
C ILE A 121 2.95 -22.86 2.23
N GLU A 122 2.49 -23.95 2.83
CA GLU A 122 2.68 -24.20 4.26
C GLU A 122 4.17 -24.37 4.59
N GLY A 123 4.65 -23.69 5.63
CA GLY A 123 6.04 -23.80 6.07
C GLY A 123 6.42 -25.20 6.54
N ARG A 124 7.69 -25.56 6.36
CA ARG A 124 8.26 -26.82 6.83
C ARG A 124 9.60 -26.61 7.51
N ASP A 125 9.87 -27.42 8.53
CA ASP A 125 11.22 -27.51 9.10
C ASP A 125 12.16 -28.31 8.17
N ARG A 126 13.44 -28.37 8.56
CA ARG A 126 14.48 -29.10 7.81
C ARG A 126 14.24 -30.61 7.68
N ASN A 127 13.43 -31.18 8.56
CA ASN A 127 13.04 -32.59 8.52
C ASN A 127 11.75 -32.81 7.69
N GLY A 128 11.17 -31.75 7.14
CA GLY A 128 9.93 -31.79 6.36
C GLY A 128 8.66 -31.75 7.22
N ASN A 129 8.75 -31.57 8.53
CA ASN A 129 7.59 -31.47 9.40
C ASN A 129 6.84 -30.16 9.10
N ALA A 130 5.52 -30.23 9.06
CA ALA A 130 4.65 -29.07 8.86
C ALA A 130 4.78 -28.04 9.99
N LEU A 131 4.79 -26.77 9.61
CA LEU A 131 4.75 -25.61 10.50
C LEU A 131 3.45 -24.83 10.18
N PRO A 132 2.30 -25.20 10.77
CA PRO A 132 0.99 -24.69 10.36
C PRO A 132 0.80 -23.19 10.65
N ASP A 133 1.61 -22.61 11.52
CA ASP A 133 1.60 -21.17 11.82
C ASP A 133 2.52 -20.36 10.90
N VAL A 134 3.13 -21.00 9.89
CA VAL A 134 4.06 -20.39 8.95
C VAL A 134 3.53 -20.52 7.54
N VAL A 135 3.53 -19.40 6.82
CA VAL A 135 3.21 -19.34 5.40
C VAL A 135 4.40 -18.84 4.61
N TRP A 136 4.61 -19.43 3.43
CA TRP A 136 5.49 -18.92 2.40
C TRP A 136 4.65 -18.46 1.22
N ILE A 137 4.82 -17.19 0.83
CA ILE A 137 4.29 -16.67 -0.43
C ILE A 137 5.43 -16.61 -1.42
N THR A 138 5.25 -17.26 -2.57
CA THR A 138 6.19 -17.16 -3.69
C THR A 138 5.53 -16.36 -4.80
N PHE A 139 6.26 -15.43 -5.41
CA PHE A 139 5.73 -14.61 -6.48
C PHE A 139 6.71 -14.51 -7.64
N CYS A 140 6.37 -15.15 -8.76
CA CYS A 140 7.06 -14.98 -10.03
C CYS A 140 6.35 -13.87 -10.80
N ARG A 141 6.90 -12.66 -10.78
CA ARG A 141 6.32 -11.49 -11.43
C ARG A 141 6.73 -11.49 -12.90
N ALA A 142 5.76 -11.58 -13.79
CA ALA A 142 5.96 -11.39 -15.21
C ALA A 142 6.17 -9.90 -15.53
N THR A 143 6.89 -9.64 -16.62
CA THR A 143 6.80 -8.36 -17.32
C THR A 143 6.90 -8.55 -18.82
N GLY A 144 6.50 -7.57 -19.63
CA GLY A 144 6.43 -7.65 -21.11
C GLY A 144 7.65 -8.28 -21.82
N ALA A 145 8.53 -7.45 -22.41
CA ALA A 145 9.57 -7.90 -23.37
C ALA A 145 10.71 -8.78 -22.79
N THR A 146 10.80 -8.92 -21.46
CA THR A 146 11.70 -9.86 -20.78
C THR A 146 10.88 -11.01 -20.22
N GLN A 147 11.45 -12.22 -20.09
CA GLN A 147 10.66 -13.37 -19.62
C GLN A 147 9.97 -13.10 -18.25
N TYR A 148 10.62 -12.36 -17.34
CA TYR A 148 10.15 -12.02 -15.99
C TYR A 148 10.67 -10.64 -15.53
N SER A 149 10.10 -10.08 -14.46
CA SER A 149 10.61 -8.89 -13.75
C SER A 149 11.29 -9.24 -12.43
N SER A 150 10.70 -10.12 -11.62
CA SER A 150 11.29 -10.54 -10.34
C SER A 150 10.72 -11.89 -9.90
N VAL A 151 11.46 -12.57 -9.03
CA VAL A 151 11.00 -13.76 -8.29
C VAL A 151 11.24 -13.51 -6.82
N GLN A 152 10.20 -13.62 -6.00
CA GLN A 152 10.23 -13.20 -4.60
C GLN A 152 9.68 -14.31 -3.70
N MET A 153 10.22 -14.43 -2.49
CA MET A 153 9.64 -15.28 -1.45
C MET A 153 9.49 -14.50 -0.14
N ILE A 154 8.34 -14.65 0.50
CA ILE A 154 8.04 -14.03 1.79
C ILE A 154 7.60 -15.13 2.75
N ALA A 155 8.39 -15.35 3.79
CA ALA A 155 7.98 -16.20 4.91
C ALA A 155 7.33 -15.33 5.98
N HIS A 156 6.22 -15.78 6.57
CA HIS A 156 5.57 -15.08 7.68
C HIS A 156 5.07 -16.08 8.72
N HIS A 157 5.32 -15.81 10.00
CA HIS A 157 4.79 -16.60 11.11
C HIS A 157 3.62 -15.86 11.78
N TYR A 158 2.40 -16.38 11.64
CA TYR A 158 1.17 -15.69 12.08
C TYR A 158 1.12 -15.36 13.59
N LYS A 159 1.76 -16.18 14.43
CA LYS A 159 1.74 -16.01 15.90
C LYS A 159 2.83 -15.09 16.42
N THR A 160 4.02 -15.09 15.80
CA THR A 160 5.15 -14.31 16.28
C THR A 160 5.37 -13.04 15.47
N GLY A 161 4.86 -12.99 14.23
CA GLY A 161 5.08 -11.91 13.28
C GLY A 161 6.42 -11.95 12.57
N ALA A 162 7.25 -12.96 12.84
CA ALA A 162 8.54 -13.11 12.19
C ALA A 162 8.35 -13.14 10.68
N THR A 163 9.07 -12.30 9.94
CA THR A 163 8.97 -12.22 8.48
C THR A 163 10.36 -12.20 7.86
N CYS A 164 10.55 -12.99 6.80
CA CYS A 164 11.76 -13.00 5.99
C CYS A 164 11.43 -12.74 4.52
N PHE A 165 12.23 -11.89 3.88
CA PHE A 165 12.11 -11.53 2.47
C PHE A 165 13.31 -12.05 1.68
N PHE A 166 13.05 -12.80 0.62
CA PHE A 166 14.05 -13.24 -0.34
C PHE A 166 13.71 -12.64 -1.69
N GLU A 167 14.67 -11.91 -2.26
CA GLU A 167 14.54 -11.26 -3.55
C GLU A 167 15.34 -12.02 -4.60
N ALA A 168 14.91 -11.94 -5.85
CA ALA A 168 15.67 -12.45 -6.98
C ALA A 168 17.07 -11.84 -6.99
N ASN A 169 18.08 -12.66 -7.22
CA ASN A 169 19.41 -12.17 -7.53
C ASN A 169 19.38 -11.59 -8.95
N GLU A 170 19.47 -10.27 -9.06
CA GLU A 170 19.55 -9.54 -10.35
C GLU A 170 21.00 -9.29 -10.81
N GLY A 171 21.99 -9.82 -10.08
CA GLY A 171 23.40 -9.73 -10.44
C GLY A 171 23.78 -10.55 -11.67
N GLY A 172 24.93 -10.24 -12.28
CA GLY A 172 25.39 -10.89 -13.52
C GLY A 172 25.68 -12.39 -13.43
N ASN A 173 25.62 -12.99 -12.24
CA ASN A 173 25.75 -14.44 -12.01
C ASN A 173 24.39 -15.14 -11.78
N SER A 174 23.28 -14.42 -11.93
CA SER A 174 21.93 -14.93 -11.74
C SER A 174 21.64 -16.14 -12.61
N ILE A 175 20.99 -17.14 -12.04
CA ILE A 175 20.55 -18.34 -12.77
C ILE A 175 19.11 -18.22 -13.30
N LEU A 176 18.39 -17.17 -12.92
CA LEU A 176 16.97 -17.00 -13.24
C LEU A 176 16.67 -16.93 -14.76
N PRO A 177 17.47 -16.23 -15.61
CA PRO A 177 17.23 -16.21 -17.05
C PRO A 177 17.36 -17.58 -17.73
N GLU A 178 18.12 -18.51 -17.14
CA GLU A 178 18.30 -19.87 -17.67
C GLU A 178 17.19 -20.82 -17.22
N ARG A 179 16.49 -20.48 -16.13
CA ARG A 179 15.48 -21.34 -15.49
C ARG A 179 14.05 -20.94 -15.81
N LEU A 180 13.81 -19.66 -16.10
CA LEU A 180 12.48 -19.14 -16.32
C LEU A 180 12.06 -19.21 -17.79
N GLY A 181 10.79 -19.51 -18.01
CA GLY A 181 10.17 -19.60 -19.32
C GLY A 181 8.72 -19.12 -19.26
N ARG A 182 7.98 -19.35 -20.35
CA ARG A 182 6.53 -19.12 -20.40
C ARG A 182 5.83 -20.33 -21.02
N ASP A 183 4.64 -20.63 -20.53
CA ASP A 183 3.73 -21.59 -21.14
C ASP A 183 2.92 -20.96 -22.29
N GLU A 184 2.00 -21.74 -22.85
CA GLU A 184 1.12 -21.36 -23.96
C GLU A 184 0.08 -20.28 -23.61
N THR A 185 -0.20 -20.07 -22.32
CA THR A 185 -1.08 -19.02 -21.80
C THR A 185 -0.32 -17.77 -21.35
N GLY A 186 1.01 -17.77 -21.56
CA GLY A 186 1.92 -16.73 -21.11
C GLY A 186 2.33 -16.85 -19.65
N GLY A 187 1.84 -17.84 -18.90
CA GLY A 187 2.19 -18.09 -17.50
C GLY A 187 3.68 -18.32 -17.32
N LEU A 188 4.29 -17.70 -16.31
CA LEU A 188 5.69 -17.93 -15.98
C LEU A 188 5.92 -19.37 -15.53
N THR A 189 6.94 -20.02 -16.08
CA THR A 189 7.35 -21.38 -15.74
C THR A 189 8.80 -21.40 -15.26
N GLY A 190 9.20 -22.42 -14.54
CA GLY A 190 10.57 -22.66 -14.14
C GLY A 190 10.69 -23.08 -12.68
N LYS A 191 11.50 -24.12 -12.44
CA LYS A 191 11.78 -24.61 -11.09
C LYS A 191 12.92 -23.84 -10.43
N MET A 192 12.61 -23.25 -9.27
CA MET A 192 13.59 -22.56 -8.44
C MET A 192 14.44 -23.55 -7.63
N PRO A 193 15.73 -23.25 -7.42
CA PRO A 193 16.60 -24.07 -6.58
C PRO A 193 16.04 -24.17 -5.16
N ALA A 194 16.21 -25.34 -4.53
CA ALA A 194 15.92 -25.51 -3.11
C ALA A 194 16.97 -24.80 -2.25
N TYR A 195 16.67 -24.54 -0.98
CA TYR A 195 17.57 -23.80 -0.07
C TYR A 195 18.94 -24.47 0.16
N ASP A 196 19.06 -25.78 -0.10
CA ASP A 196 20.27 -26.58 0.03
C ASP A 196 20.97 -26.86 -1.31
N ASP A 197 20.42 -26.34 -2.42
CA ASP A 197 21.03 -26.39 -3.74
C ASP A 197 22.12 -25.32 -3.86
N PRO A 198 23.31 -25.63 -4.40
CA PRO A 198 24.38 -24.65 -4.59
C PRO A 198 23.98 -23.46 -5.50
N ASP A 199 22.95 -23.60 -6.34
CA ASP A 199 22.42 -22.51 -7.16
C ASP A 199 21.48 -21.56 -6.38
N PHE A 200 21.12 -21.85 -5.13
CA PHE A 200 20.20 -21.00 -4.35
C PHE A 200 20.72 -19.56 -4.20
N ASP A 201 22.02 -19.40 -3.89
CA ASP A 201 22.71 -18.11 -3.79
C ASP A 201 22.81 -17.38 -5.15
N ARG A 202 22.66 -18.11 -6.26
CA ARG A 202 22.58 -17.53 -7.61
C ARG A 202 21.16 -17.16 -8.00
N ALA A 203 20.14 -17.67 -7.32
CA ALA A 203 18.75 -17.34 -7.58
C ALA A 203 18.23 -16.24 -6.65
N PHE A 204 18.69 -16.21 -5.40
CA PHE A 204 18.14 -15.33 -4.36
C PHE A 204 19.21 -14.60 -3.57
N VAL A 205 18.82 -13.42 -3.08
CA VAL A 205 19.55 -12.63 -2.10
C VAL A 205 18.64 -12.32 -0.91
N PRO A 206 19.20 -12.08 0.30
CA PRO A 206 18.45 -11.44 1.38
C PRO A 206 17.92 -10.07 0.93
N ALA A 207 16.91 -9.54 1.61
CA ALA A 207 16.41 -8.20 1.33
C ALA A 207 17.54 -7.15 1.28
N PRO A 208 17.78 -6.51 0.12
CA PRO A 208 18.92 -5.62 -0.07
C PRO A 208 18.74 -4.27 0.62
N ASP A 209 17.48 -3.86 0.82
CA ASP A 209 17.07 -2.58 1.40
C ASP A 209 15.90 -2.81 2.38
N GLN A 210 15.42 -1.74 3.00
CA GLN A 210 14.25 -1.78 3.89
C GLN A 210 12.97 -2.05 3.10
N CYS A 211 12.68 -3.32 2.76
CA CYS A 211 11.44 -3.77 2.11
C CYS A 211 10.17 -3.27 2.85
N VAL A 212 10.31 -2.92 4.13
CA VAL A 212 9.27 -2.30 4.95
C VAL A 212 8.83 -0.92 4.46
N GLN A 213 9.55 -0.26 3.54
CA GLN A 213 9.04 0.94 2.87
C GLN A 213 7.70 0.65 2.19
N CYS A 214 7.54 -0.53 1.58
CA CYS A 214 6.28 -0.94 0.96
C CYS A 214 5.49 -1.90 1.86
N HIS A 215 6.18 -2.72 2.65
CA HIS A 215 5.60 -3.73 3.54
C HIS A 215 5.48 -3.24 5.00
N GLN A 216 5.18 -1.96 5.24
CA GLN A 216 5.27 -1.37 6.57
C GLN A 216 4.19 -1.88 7.54
N ASN A 217 3.00 -2.11 7.02
CA ASN A 217 1.84 -2.53 7.80
C ASN A 217 1.86 -4.02 8.14
N ASN A 218 2.27 -4.84 7.17
CA ASN A 218 2.29 -6.29 7.26
C ASN A 218 3.16 -6.91 6.15
N ALA A 219 3.32 -8.24 6.19
CA ALA A 219 4.18 -8.99 5.27
C ALA A 219 3.71 -8.97 3.80
N PHE A 220 2.44 -8.71 3.51
CA PHE A 220 1.82 -8.85 2.19
C PHE A 220 1.15 -7.56 1.72
N ILE A 221 1.64 -7.02 0.60
CA ILE A 221 0.96 -5.91 -0.09
C ILE A 221 -0.23 -6.49 -0.83
N ARG A 222 -1.41 -5.90 -0.63
CA ARG A 222 -2.64 -6.33 -1.29
C ARG A 222 -3.24 -5.23 -2.14
N ASN A 223 -3.80 -5.63 -3.27
CA ASN A 223 -4.56 -4.79 -4.18
C ASN A 223 -5.50 -5.69 -5.01
N PRO A 224 -6.46 -5.12 -5.76
CA PRO A 224 -7.41 -5.92 -6.56
C PRO A 224 -6.75 -6.89 -7.55
N TRP A 225 -5.56 -6.58 -8.05
CA TRP A 225 -4.81 -7.47 -8.94
C TRP A 225 -4.37 -8.76 -8.22
N LEU A 226 -3.63 -8.65 -7.12
CA LEU A 226 -3.17 -9.81 -6.35
C LEU A 226 -4.32 -10.54 -5.65
N ASP A 227 -5.32 -9.79 -5.16
CA ASP A 227 -6.51 -10.38 -4.55
C ASP A 227 -7.38 -11.13 -5.58
N GLY A 228 -7.22 -10.85 -6.88
CA GLY A 228 -7.86 -11.60 -7.96
C GLY A 228 -7.37 -13.04 -8.08
N ALA A 229 -6.14 -13.35 -7.65
CA ALA A 229 -5.61 -14.71 -7.64
C ALA A 229 -6.26 -15.50 -6.48
N ARG A 230 -7.04 -16.53 -6.81
CA ARG A 230 -7.80 -17.34 -5.83
C ARG A 230 -7.23 -18.76 -5.70
N LEU A 231 -7.33 -19.34 -4.51
CA LEU A 231 -6.90 -20.73 -4.30
C LEU A 231 -7.75 -21.70 -5.14
N PRO A 232 -7.15 -22.66 -5.87
CA PRO A 232 -7.91 -23.60 -6.71
C PRO A 232 -8.92 -24.45 -5.92
N ASP A 233 -8.52 -24.89 -4.72
CA ASP A 233 -9.35 -25.73 -3.84
C ASP A 233 -10.35 -24.91 -3.00
N ASN A 234 -10.16 -23.59 -2.92
CA ASN A 234 -11.07 -22.67 -2.23
C ASN A 234 -11.14 -21.31 -2.95
N PRO A 235 -11.90 -21.19 -4.06
CA PRO A 235 -11.91 -19.97 -4.87
C PRO A 235 -12.48 -18.72 -4.18
N ALA A 236 -13.10 -18.86 -3.00
CA ALA A 236 -13.54 -17.73 -2.19
C ALA A 236 -12.37 -17.03 -1.48
N GLU A 237 -11.22 -17.70 -1.36
CA GLU A 237 -10.04 -17.22 -0.63
C GLU A 237 -8.95 -16.78 -1.62
N PRO A 238 -8.40 -15.55 -1.48
CA PRO A 238 -7.21 -15.16 -2.23
C PRO A 238 -6.00 -16.02 -1.86
N VAL A 239 -5.06 -16.16 -2.80
CA VAL A 239 -3.77 -16.80 -2.53
C VAL A 239 -3.02 -16.06 -1.43
N LEU A 240 -3.06 -14.72 -1.44
CA LEU A 240 -2.53 -13.93 -0.34
C LEU A 240 -3.42 -14.03 0.90
N PRO A 241 -2.86 -14.47 2.04
CA PRO A 241 -3.64 -14.58 3.27
C PRO A 241 -3.99 -13.20 3.83
N THR A 242 -5.10 -13.14 4.55
CA THR A 242 -5.49 -11.95 5.31
C THR A 242 -4.76 -11.92 6.65
N VAL A 243 -4.24 -10.75 7.01
CA VAL A 243 -3.66 -10.47 8.32
C VAL A 243 -4.37 -9.25 8.92
N GLY A 244 -4.88 -9.39 10.14
CA GLY A 244 -5.66 -8.33 10.80
C GLY A 244 -4.81 -7.19 11.37
N ALA A 245 -5.44 -6.07 11.72
CA ALA A 245 -4.83 -4.85 12.27
C ALA A 245 -3.90 -5.04 13.47
N LYS A 246 -4.13 -6.07 14.29
CA LYS A 246 -3.33 -6.37 15.49
C LYS A 246 -2.38 -7.55 15.30
N SER A 247 -2.25 -8.07 14.08
CA SER A 247 -1.35 -9.19 13.80
C SER A 247 0.09 -8.80 14.12
N PRO A 248 0.87 -9.69 14.76
CA PRO A 248 2.25 -9.41 15.04
C PRO A 248 3.05 -9.30 13.74
N TYR A 249 4.07 -8.45 13.71
CA TYR A 249 4.89 -8.23 12.54
C TYR A 249 6.25 -7.62 12.88
N TYR A 250 7.32 -8.26 12.42
CA TYR A 250 8.67 -7.71 12.39
C TYR A 250 9.52 -8.42 11.35
N ILE A 251 10.61 -7.78 10.94
CA ILE A 251 11.55 -8.35 9.98
C ILE A 251 12.71 -9.01 10.68
N VAL A 252 12.92 -10.29 10.40
CA VAL A 252 14.10 -11.02 10.86
C VAL A 252 15.34 -10.44 10.16
N GLY A 253 16.34 -10.03 10.95
CA GLY A 253 17.52 -9.31 10.46
C GLY A 253 17.30 -7.83 10.15
N GLY A 254 16.06 -7.34 10.21
CA GLY A 254 15.71 -5.93 10.03
C GLY A 254 15.60 -5.16 11.35
N GLY A 255 16.40 -5.52 12.35
CA GLY A 255 16.33 -4.91 13.68
C GLY A 255 16.71 -3.42 13.71
N ASP A 256 17.30 -2.88 12.64
CA ASP A 256 17.59 -1.46 12.50
C ASP A 256 16.69 -0.74 11.49
N TRP A 257 15.55 -1.34 11.14
CA TRP A 257 14.60 -0.80 10.17
C TRP A 257 13.49 0.03 10.83
N ASP A 258 12.90 0.94 10.04
CA ASP A 258 11.76 1.73 10.48
C ASP A 258 10.47 0.93 10.34
N MET A 259 10.00 0.37 11.46
CA MET A 259 8.78 -0.43 11.54
C MET A 259 7.54 0.38 11.93
N ARG A 260 7.67 1.71 12.07
CA ARG A 260 6.57 2.55 12.56
C ARG A 260 5.46 2.62 11.53
N THR A 261 4.21 2.65 11.94
CA THR A 261 3.04 2.98 11.10
C THR A 261 2.20 4.04 11.79
N ILE A 262 1.39 4.76 11.03
CA ILE A 262 0.47 5.76 11.60
C ILE A 262 -0.67 5.07 12.32
N HIS A 263 -1.04 5.63 13.47
CA HIS A 263 -2.26 5.31 14.19
C HIS A 263 -3.02 6.57 14.62
N ILE A 264 -4.33 6.55 14.43
CA ILE A 264 -5.27 7.56 14.95
C ILE A 264 -6.36 6.78 15.68
N GLU A 265 -6.57 7.10 16.96
CA GLU A 265 -7.58 6.43 17.78
C GLU A 265 -8.99 6.68 17.22
N GLY A 266 -9.78 5.62 17.06
CA GLY A 266 -11.14 5.70 16.53
C GLY A 266 -11.24 5.90 15.01
N ASN A 267 -10.12 5.89 14.28
CA ASN A 267 -10.13 5.96 12.82
C ASN A 267 -10.57 4.62 12.20
N ALA A 268 -11.68 4.64 11.47
CA ALA A 268 -12.33 3.42 11.01
C ALA A 268 -11.51 2.62 9.98
N CYS A 269 -10.60 3.26 9.24
CA CYS A 269 -9.71 2.56 8.31
C CYS A 269 -8.74 1.62 9.04
N LEU A 270 -8.34 1.98 10.27
CA LEU A 270 -7.35 1.25 11.05
C LEU A 270 -7.95 0.07 11.86
N ASP A 271 -9.27 -0.07 11.87
CA ASP A 271 -9.96 -1.17 12.54
C ASP A 271 -9.76 -2.51 11.81
N CYS A 272 -9.70 -2.48 10.47
CA CYS A 272 -9.51 -3.70 9.68
C CYS A 272 -8.01 -4.07 9.56
N HIS A 273 -7.15 -3.09 9.24
CA HIS A 273 -5.71 -3.30 9.05
C HIS A 273 -4.88 -2.03 9.38
N ARG A 274 -3.58 -2.20 9.66
CA ARG A 274 -2.63 -1.07 9.63
C ARG A 274 -2.37 -0.64 8.19
N ILE A 275 -1.95 0.61 7.97
CA ILE A 275 -1.64 1.14 6.64
C ILE A 275 -0.16 1.53 6.53
N GLY A 276 0.46 1.18 5.41
CA GLY A 276 1.74 1.75 4.99
C GLY A 276 1.45 2.93 4.06
N MET A 277 1.72 4.15 4.50
CA MET A 277 1.34 5.34 3.72
C MET A 277 2.21 5.53 2.46
N GLU A 278 3.44 5.02 2.47
CA GLU A 278 4.32 5.06 1.30
C GLU A 278 3.76 4.23 0.13
N ILE A 279 3.33 2.99 0.41
CA ILE A 279 2.72 2.14 -0.62
C ILE A 279 1.37 2.69 -1.08
N ASP A 280 0.61 3.31 -0.17
CA ASP A 280 -0.63 4.01 -0.49
C ASP A 280 -0.40 5.18 -1.45
N GLN A 281 0.59 6.03 -1.19
CA GLN A 281 1.01 7.11 -2.10
C GLN A 281 1.46 6.56 -3.46
N GLN A 282 2.22 5.46 -3.47
CA GLN A 282 2.64 4.84 -4.72
C GLN A 282 1.44 4.31 -5.54
N PHE A 283 0.45 3.71 -4.88
CA PHE A 283 -0.76 3.26 -5.55
C PHE A 283 -1.58 4.43 -6.08
N ALA A 284 -1.75 5.49 -5.28
CA ALA A 284 -2.46 6.70 -5.70
C ALA A 284 -1.79 7.36 -6.92
N ALA A 285 -0.45 7.44 -6.93
CA ALA A 285 0.31 7.95 -8.06
C ALA A 285 0.12 7.14 -9.35
N ASN A 286 -0.25 5.85 -9.21
CA ASN A 286 -0.56 4.95 -10.31
C ASN A 286 -2.07 4.81 -10.59
N GLY A 287 -2.88 5.74 -10.08
CA GLY A 287 -4.31 5.85 -10.40
C GLY A 287 -5.24 5.06 -9.48
N PHE A 288 -4.76 4.54 -8.35
CA PHE A 288 -5.62 3.88 -7.36
C PHE A 288 -6.36 4.91 -6.48
N ASP A 289 -7.69 4.92 -6.52
CA ASP A 289 -8.50 5.67 -5.55
C ASP A 289 -8.95 4.74 -4.42
N VAL A 290 -8.33 4.86 -3.25
CA VAL A 290 -8.67 4.09 -2.04
C VAL A 290 -10.17 4.11 -1.75
N ASN A 291 -10.85 5.25 -1.93
CA ASN A 291 -12.28 5.38 -1.62
C ASN A 291 -13.17 4.58 -2.57
N SER A 292 -12.69 4.29 -3.78
CA SER A 292 -13.42 3.45 -4.73
C SER A 292 -13.38 1.96 -4.38
N TYR A 293 -12.49 1.55 -3.46
CA TYR A 293 -12.30 0.14 -3.07
C TYR A 293 -12.49 -0.12 -1.58
N MET A 294 -12.36 0.89 -0.72
CA MET A 294 -12.34 0.74 0.73
C MET A 294 -13.48 1.51 1.42
N PRO A 295 -14.10 0.91 2.47
CA PRO A 295 -13.97 -0.49 2.88
C PRO A 295 -14.58 -1.44 1.82
N ALA A 296 -14.08 -2.67 1.74
CA ALA A 296 -14.43 -3.62 0.66
C ALA A 296 -15.95 -3.86 0.46
N HIS A 297 -16.74 -3.77 1.52
CA HIS A 297 -18.20 -4.01 1.48
C HIS A 297 -19.04 -2.73 1.41
N ALA A 298 -18.41 -1.56 1.52
CA ALA A 298 -19.08 -0.28 1.43
C ALA A 298 -18.11 0.81 0.95
N PRO A 299 -17.57 0.74 -0.29
CA PRO A 299 -16.58 1.70 -0.75
C PRO A 299 -17.00 3.15 -0.57
N GLY A 300 -16.08 3.97 -0.07
CA GLY A 300 -16.23 5.41 0.08
C GLY A 300 -16.88 5.85 1.40
N THR A 301 -17.36 4.92 2.23
CA THR A 301 -17.98 5.29 3.52
C THR A 301 -16.98 5.75 4.58
N MET A 302 -15.67 5.58 4.35
CA MET A 302 -14.58 5.96 5.27
C MET A 302 -13.72 7.10 4.70
N VAL A 303 -14.26 7.92 3.80
CA VAL A 303 -13.49 9.00 3.14
C VAL A 303 -12.88 9.98 4.15
N ASP A 304 -13.63 10.38 5.17
CA ASP A 304 -13.17 11.34 6.18
C ASP A 304 -12.08 10.73 7.10
N ASP A 305 -12.19 9.44 7.44
CA ASP A 305 -11.16 8.69 8.16
C ASP A 305 -9.87 8.60 7.34
N TYR A 306 -10.00 8.31 6.05
CA TYR A 306 -8.84 8.26 5.14
C TYR A 306 -8.19 9.64 4.97
N GLN A 307 -8.98 10.73 4.89
CA GLN A 307 -8.42 12.10 4.88
C GLN A 307 -7.66 12.46 6.15
N GLN A 308 -8.10 11.97 7.32
CA GLN A 308 -7.37 12.13 8.57
C GLN A 308 -6.01 11.42 8.54
N LEU A 309 -5.94 10.21 7.97
CA LEU A 309 -4.68 9.47 7.79
C LEU A 309 -3.72 10.20 6.86
N LEU A 310 -4.21 10.69 5.71
CA LEU A 310 -3.42 11.48 4.78
C LEU A 310 -2.89 12.76 5.42
N SER A 311 -3.75 13.48 6.15
CA SER A 311 -3.37 14.70 6.86
C SER A 311 -2.30 14.42 7.90
N CYS A 312 -2.43 13.33 8.67
CA CYS A 312 -1.40 12.93 9.61
C CYS A 312 -0.09 12.54 8.91
N TRP A 313 -0.17 11.80 7.81
CA TRP A 313 1.02 11.43 7.05
C TRP A 313 1.79 12.64 6.56
N ILE A 314 1.11 13.57 5.89
CA ILE A 314 1.72 14.76 5.31
C ILE A 314 2.33 15.66 6.39
N ASN A 315 1.62 15.90 7.48
CA ASN A 315 2.09 16.77 8.56
C ASN A 315 3.09 16.07 9.50
N GLY A 316 3.09 14.74 9.51
CA GLY A 316 3.74 13.90 10.51
C GLY A 316 2.90 13.78 11.79
N PRO A 317 2.89 12.60 12.45
CA PRO A 317 2.31 12.42 13.78
C PRO A 317 2.81 13.45 14.81
N GLU A 318 4.08 13.86 14.72
CA GLU A 318 4.67 14.86 15.61
C GLU A 318 3.98 16.24 15.54
N ASN A 319 3.27 16.56 14.45
CA ASN A 319 2.58 17.82 14.25
C ASN A 319 1.05 17.68 14.15
N THR A 320 0.51 16.49 14.39
CA THR A 320 -0.92 16.20 14.19
C THR A 320 -1.53 15.68 15.48
N GLU A 321 -2.46 16.44 16.08
CA GLU A 321 -3.12 16.05 17.32
C GLU A 321 -3.87 14.72 17.17
N GLY A 322 -3.67 13.81 18.13
CA GLY A 322 -4.32 12.49 18.14
C GLY A 322 -3.74 11.48 17.15
N CYS A 323 -2.68 11.85 16.42
CA CYS A 323 -1.96 10.95 15.56
C CYS A 323 -0.64 10.51 16.17
N GLU A 324 -0.38 9.20 16.13
CA GLU A 324 0.74 8.57 16.80
C GLU A 324 1.51 7.66 15.85
N TRP A 325 2.82 7.53 16.07
CA TRP A 325 3.59 6.44 15.51
C TRP A 325 3.40 5.20 16.38
N ILE A 326 3.07 4.06 15.78
CA ILE A 326 3.02 2.77 16.47
C ILE A 326 3.96 1.75 15.83
N ILE A 327 4.41 0.79 16.61
CA ILE A 327 4.99 -0.47 16.12
C ILE A 327 4.02 -1.61 16.44
N ALA A 328 3.93 -2.58 15.52
CA ALA A 328 3.12 -3.77 15.71
C ALA A 328 3.63 -4.63 16.89
N PRO A 329 2.80 -5.53 17.44
CA PRO A 329 3.29 -6.61 18.28
C PRO A 329 4.39 -7.39 17.54
N ALA A 330 5.42 -7.85 18.24
CA ALA A 330 6.56 -8.53 17.62
C ALA A 330 7.13 -9.58 18.58
N ALA A 331 6.92 -10.86 18.25
CA ALA A 331 7.23 -11.99 19.11
C ALA A 331 6.61 -11.82 20.52
N GLN A 332 7.45 -11.67 21.55
CA GLN A 332 7.01 -11.43 22.93
C GLN A 332 6.63 -9.97 23.21
N CYS A 333 6.82 -9.05 22.26
CA CYS A 333 6.50 -7.64 22.42
C CYS A 333 5.05 -7.34 22.04
N SER A 334 4.37 -6.59 22.90
CA SER A 334 3.01 -6.11 22.67
C SER A 334 2.91 -5.05 21.56
N GLY A 335 4.04 -4.48 21.13
CA GLY A 335 4.04 -3.27 20.30
C GLY A 335 3.59 -2.05 21.12
N GLY A 336 3.22 -0.97 20.44
CA GLY A 336 2.76 0.24 21.11
C GLY A 336 3.11 1.54 20.40
N ILE A 337 2.67 2.64 21.01
CA ILE A 337 3.05 4.00 20.62
C ILE A 337 4.55 4.18 20.84
N VAL A 338 5.23 4.75 19.85
CA VAL A 338 6.64 5.12 19.93
C VAL A 338 6.80 6.61 19.68
N GLY A 339 7.66 7.24 20.48
CA GLY A 339 7.89 8.67 20.41
C GLY A 339 8.93 9.08 19.38
N SER A 340 9.30 10.36 19.48
CA SER A 340 10.35 10.95 18.65
C SER A 340 11.75 10.37 18.92
N ASP A 341 11.91 9.59 19.98
CA ASP A 341 13.12 8.88 20.39
C ASP A 341 13.26 7.48 19.78
N TYR A 342 12.33 7.04 18.92
CA TYR A 342 12.47 5.79 18.17
C TYR A 342 13.82 5.78 17.41
N PRO A 343 14.72 4.82 17.67
CA PRO A 343 16.11 4.97 17.24
C PRO A 343 16.38 4.52 15.79
N TYR A 344 15.37 3.95 15.12
CA TYR A 344 15.49 3.36 13.78
C TYR A 344 14.68 4.09 12.72
N LYS A 345 14.43 5.39 12.91
CA LYS A 345 13.70 6.19 11.93
C LYS A 345 14.41 6.14 10.59
N SER A 346 13.64 5.84 9.55
CA SER A 346 14.15 5.91 8.19
C SER A 346 14.39 7.37 7.81
N LYS A 347 15.41 7.59 6.97
CA LYS A 347 15.68 8.90 6.37
C LYS A 347 15.01 9.06 5.01
N SER A 348 14.48 7.97 4.44
CA SER A 348 13.98 7.92 3.06
C SER A 348 12.47 7.72 2.94
N PHE A 349 11.81 7.24 4.00
CA PHE A 349 10.35 7.09 4.08
C PHE A 349 9.91 7.40 5.53
N ASN A 350 8.60 7.42 5.80
CA ASN A 350 8.06 7.91 7.08
C ASN A 350 8.47 9.35 7.41
N GLN A 351 8.67 10.14 6.36
CA GLN A 351 8.87 11.57 6.39
C GLN A 351 7.66 12.13 5.67
N GLY A 352 6.74 12.79 6.37
CA GLY A 352 5.60 13.43 5.71
C GLY A 352 6.12 14.34 4.59
N ASP A 353 5.75 14.03 3.35
CA ASP A 353 6.23 14.76 2.19
C ASP A 353 5.54 16.14 2.17
N VAL A 354 6.17 17.13 2.82
CA VAL A 354 5.96 18.55 2.47
C VAL A 354 6.75 18.91 1.20
N ALA A 355 7.57 17.99 0.69
CA ALA A 355 8.41 18.20 -0.47
C ALA A 355 8.58 16.90 -1.27
N GLY A 356 7.59 16.62 -2.13
CA GLY A 356 7.65 15.56 -3.12
C GLY A 356 8.98 15.53 -3.87
N GLY A 357 9.83 14.58 -3.47
CA GLY A 357 11.06 14.21 -4.15
C GLY A 357 10.82 13.14 -5.20
N GLY A 358 9.74 13.26 -5.99
CA GLY A 358 9.41 12.37 -7.09
C GLY A 358 8.74 13.16 -8.21
N LYS A 359 9.34 13.19 -9.38
CA LYS A 359 8.87 13.91 -10.57
C LYS A 359 7.48 13.43 -10.99
N GLY A 360 6.44 14.13 -10.55
CA GLY A 360 5.07 13.93 -11.01
C GLY A 360 4.07 14.78 -10.22
N GLY A 361 3.71 15.95 -10.76
CA GLY A 361 2.46 16.64 -10.40
C GLY A 361 2.37 17.28 -9.01
N GLY A 362 3.38 18.05 -8.59
CA GLY A 362 3.27 18.89 -7.39
C GLY A 362 2.35 20.11 -7.62
N ALA A 363 1.10 20.04 -7.19
CA ALA A 363 0.21 21.20 -7.00
C ALA A 363 -1.00 20.97 -6.06
N ALA A 364 -1.26 19.75 -5.55
CA ALA A 364 -2.53 19.46 -4.86
C ALA A 364 -2.57 19.85 -3.37
N ALA A 365 -1.47 19.69 -2.61
CA ALA A 365 -1.48 19.88 -1.16
C ALA A 365 -1.74 21.35 -0.72
N PRO A 366 -1.08 22.39 -1.29
CA PRO A 366 -1.35 23.78 -0.91
C PRO A 366 -2.76 24.24 -1.28
N CYS A 367 -3.32 23.70 -2.37
CA CYS A 367 -4.68 24.02 -2.83
C CYS A 367 -5.73 23.48 -1.86
N TYR A 368 -5.59 22.21 -1.46
CA TYR A 368 -6.57 21.55 -0.61
C TYR A 368 -6.64 22.20 0.78
N GLU A 369 -5.48 22.44 1.40
CA GLU A 369 -5.39 23.12 2.70
C GLU A 369 -5.97 24.53 2.66
N THR A 370 -5.67 25.30 1.61
CA THR A 370 -6.23 26.64 1.40
C THR A 370 -7.75 26.60 1.22
N CYS A 371 -8.26 25.62 0.47
CA CYS A 371 -9.68 25.47 0.23
C CYS A 371 -10.46 25.13 1.51
N ILE A 372 -9.92 24.22 2.34
CA ILE A 372 -10.50 23.89 3.64
C ILE A 372 -10.43 25.09 4.59
N ALA A 373 -9.32 25.83 4.62
CA ALA A 373 -9.18 27.05 5.41
C ALA A 373 -10.16 28.15 4.99
N GLN A 374 -10.63 28.13 3.74
CA GLN A 374 -11.67 29.02 3.21
C GLN A 374 -13.10 28.56 3.52
N GLY A 375 -13.26 27.49 4.32
CA GLY A 375 -14.55 27.01 4.80
C GLY A 375 -15.35 26.19 3.79
N GLN A 376 -14.71 25.71 2.72
CA GLN A 376 -15.33 24.83 1.73
C GLN A 376 -15.38 23.38 2.25
N SER A 377 -16.29 22.58 1.68
CA SER A 377 -16.41 21.18 2.06
C SER A 377 -15.31 20.32 1.43
N ALA A 378 -14.90 19.23 2.10
CA ALA A 378 -13.87 18.32 1.59
C ALA A 378 -14.15 17.78 0.16
N PRO A 379 -15.39 17.41 -0.22
CA PRO A 379 -15.70 17.01 -1.60
C PRO A 379 -15.53 18.14 -2.62
N GLU A 380 -15.85 19.37 -2.22
CA GLU A 380 -15.73 20.57 -3.04
C GLU A 380 -14.26 20.95 -3.21
N CYS A 381 -13.46 20.88 -2.14
CA CYS A 381 -12.01 21.03 -2.22
C CYS A 381 -11.34 19.93 -3.03
N LYS A 382 -11.83 18.70 -2.95
CA LYS A 382 -11.39 17.63 -3.84
C LYS A 382 -11.69 18.01 -5.28
N SER A 383 -12.91 18.41 -5.64
CA SER A 383 -13.24 18.86 -6.99
C SER A 383 -12.40 20.06 -7.48
N ILE A 384 -12.08 21.00 -6.59
CA ILE A 384 -11.30 22.20 -6.91
C ILE A 384 -9.81 21.86 -7.11
N CYS A 385 -9.29 20.90 -6.35
CA CYS A 385 -7.84 20.66 -6.24
C CYS A 385 -7.37 19.33 -6.86
N SER A 386 -8.27 18.43 -7.29
CA SER A 386 -7.93 17.10 -7.82
C SER A 386 -7.56 17.05 -9.30
N GLY A 387 -7.48 18.18 -10.00
CA GLY A 387 -6.91 18.22 -11.35
C GLY A 387 -7.70 17.45 -12.42
N GLU A 388 -8.95 17.05 -12.16
CA GLU A 388 -9.86 16.55 -13.20
C GLU A 388 -10.35 17.74 -14.05
N GLY A 389 -9.48 18.13 -14.97
CA GLY A 389 -9.58 19.33 -15.77
C GLY A 389 -8.21 19.99 -15.73
N SER A 390 -7.45 19.85 -16.81
CA SER A 390 -6.18 20.53 -17.00
C SER A 390 -6.31 21.99 -16.61
N ASN A 391 -5.83 22.35 -15.42
CA ASN A 391 -5.65 23.74 -15.00
C ASN A 391 -4.50 24.29 -15.83
N THR A 392 -4.76 24.62 -17.09
CA THR A 392 -3.83 25.41 -17.87
C THR A 392 -3.76 26.79 -17.21
N SER A 393 -2.58 27.41 -17.24
CA SER A 393 -2.35 28.76 -16.75
C SER A 393 -3.40 29.76 -17.28
N ALA A 394 -3.95 29.48 -18.47
CA ALA A 394 -5.04 30.22 -19.08
C ALA A 394 -6.41 30.10 -18.37
N GLN A 395 -6.75 28.95 -17.76
CA GLN A 395 -8.00 28.79 -17.02
C GLN A 395 -7.93 29.47 -15.64
N CYS A 396 -6.79 29.34 -14.96
CA CYS A 396 -6.50 30.09 -13.73
C CYS A 396 -6.59 31.61 -13.98
N TYR A 397 -5.94 32.09 -15.04
CA TYR A 397 -5.95 33.51 -15.38
C TYR A 397 -7.36 34.03 -15.70
N LYS A 398 -8.14 33.26 -16.48
CA LYS A 398 -9.54 33.62 -16.80
C LYS A 398 -10.41 33.71 -15.55
N ALA A 399 -10.25 32.79 -14.59
CA ALA A 399 -11.00 32.80 -13.34
C ALA A 399 -10.60 33.99 -12.44
N CYS A 400 -9.31 34.34 -12.39
CA CYS A 400 -8.81 35.47 -11.62
C CYS A 400 -9.34 36.81 -12.17
N ILE A 401 -9.29 37.00 -13.49
CA ILE A 401 -9.86 38.20 -14.14
C ILE A 401 -11.38 38.28 -13.99
N ALA A 402 -12.09 37.15 -14.04
CA ALA A 402 -13.54 37.11 -13.85
C ALA A 402 -13.97 37.57 -12.44
N LYS A 403 -13.06 37.51 -11.46
CA LYS A 403 -13.26 38.05 -10.11
C LYS A 403 -12.96 39.55 -9.99
N GLY A 404 -12.49 40.19 -11.06
CA GLY A 404 -12.19 41.62 -11.10
C GLY A 404 -10.80 42.00 -10.59
N GLU A 405 -9.92 41.02 -10.41
CA GLU A 405 -8.55 41.24 -9.96
C GLU A 405 -7.66 41.87 -11.05
N ASP A 406 -6.53 42.45 -10.61
CA ASP A 406 -5.58 43.08 -11.50
C ASP A 406 -4.90 42.06 -12.43
N PRO A 407 -4.80 42.34 -13.75
CA PRO A 407 -4.16 41.45 -14.70
C PRO A 407 -2.73 41.03 -14.36
N THR A 408 -1.94 41.92 -13.75
CA THR A 408 -0.55 41.64 -13.35
C THR A 408 -0.51 40.70 -12.16
N LEU A 409 -1.45 40.86 -11.21
CA LEU A 409 -1.62 39.95 -10.09
C LEU A 409 -1.99 38.55 -10.59
N CYS A 410 -3.00 38.46 -11.47
CA CYS A 410 -3.45 37.21 -12.05
C CYS A 410 -2.35 36.50 -12.86
N THR A 411 -1.48 37.23 -13.55
CA THR A 411 -0.34 36.65 -14.27
C THR A 411 0.64 36.01 -13.29
N ASN A 412 1.01 36.70 -12.22
CA ASN A 412 1.99 36.18 -11.26
C ASN A 412 1.47 34.97 -10.48
N GLU A 413 0.17 34.93 -10.18
CA GLU A 413 -0.46 33.82 -9.46
C GLU A 413 -0.65 32.57 -10.33
N CYS A 414 -0.82 32.75 -11.65
CA CYS A 414 -1.18 31.66 -12.56
C CYS A 414 -0.05 31.19 -13.50
N ALA A 415 1.13 31.80 -13.48
CA ALA A 415 2.24 31.46 -14.38
C ALA A 415 3.02 30.20 -13.94
N GLY A 416 2.41 29.02 -14.08
CA GLY A 416 3.14 27.76 -14.26
C GLY A 416 3.49 27.60 -15.74
N GLY A 417 4.76 27.34 -16.08
CA GLY A 417 5.24 27.30 -17.47
C GLY A 417 4.46 26.32 -18.35
N GLY A 418 3.64 26.85 -19.27
CA GLY A 418 2.88 26.12 -20.27
C GLY A 418 3.69 25.83 -21.54
N SER A 419 3.19 24.94 -22.39
CA SER A 419 3.84 24.62 -23.66
C SER A 419 3.53 25.69 -24.73
N SER A 420 4.24 25.67 -25.86
CA SER A 420 4.10 26.68 -26.93
C SER A 420 2.68 26.86 -27.45
N ASP A 421 1.85 25.82 -27.36
CA ASP A 421 0.47 25.85 -27.86
C ASP A 421 -0.47 26.66 -26.94
N ASP A 422 -0.09 26.84 -25.66
CA ASP A 422 -0.85 27.64 -24.69
C ASP A 422 -0.57 29.15 -24.84
N ASN A 423 0.62 29.50 -25.35
CA ASN A 423 1.04 30.87 -25.58
C ASN A 423 0.27 31.52 -26.74
N ASP A 424 -0.03 30.75 -27.79
CA ASP A 424 -0.83 31.23 -28.93
C ASP A 424 -2.28 31.52 -28.52
N ALA A 425 -2.88 30.66 -27.69
CA ALA A 425 -4.24 30.87 -27.18
C ALA A 425 -4.35 32.06 -26.21
N CYS A 426 -3.30 32.31 -25.41
CA CYS A 426 -3.19 33.52 -24.58
C CYS A 426 -3.10 34.77 -25.45
N TYR A 427 -2.23 34.74 -26.46
CA TYR A 427 -1.99 35.87 -27.35
C TYR A 427 -3.27 36.27 -28.10
N ASP A 428 -3.97 35.30 -28.69
CA ASP A 428 -5.21 35.52 -29.42
C ASP A 428 -6.32 36.12 -28.54
N ALA A 429 -6.42 35.68 -27.28
CA ALA A 429 -7.40 36.20 -26.33
C ALA A 429 -7.07 37.63 -25.86
N CYS A 430 -5.78 37.97 -25.74
CA CYS A 430 -5.31 39.32 -25.42
C CYS A 430 -5.62 40.29 -26.56
N VAL A 431 -5.32 39.91 -27.81
CA VAL A 431 -5.63 40.71 -29.00
C VAL A 431 -7.13 40.90 -29.17
N ALA A 432 -7.94 39.87 -28.90
CA ALA A 432 -9.40 39.96 -28.99
C ALA A 432 -10.02 40.99 -28.04
N LYS A 433 -9.31 41.43 -26.99
CA LYS A 433 -9.74 42.49 -26.07
C LYS A 433 -9.26 43.88 -26.44
N GLY A 434 -8.57 44.02 -27.58
CA GLY A 434 -8.15 45.31 -28.13
C GLY A 434 -6.79 45.80 -27.64
N GLU A 435 -6.02 44.95 -26.96
CA GLU A 435 -4.66 45.25 -26.54
C GLU A 435 -3.68 45.18 -27.72
N SER A 436 -2.58 45.92 -27.61
CA SER A 436 -1.58 45.96 -28.68
C SER A 436 -0.80 44.64 -28.80
N PRO A 437 -0.41 44.22 -30.01
CA PRO A 437 0.43 43.05 -30.24
C PRO A 437 1.68 42.98 -29.35
N GLN A 438 2.37 44.10 -29.11
CA GLN A 438 3.56 44.12 -28.24
C GLN A 438 3.25 43.87 -26.76
N VAL A 439 2.09 44.34 -26.29
CA VAL A 439 1.63 44.05 -24.91
C VAL A 439 1.27 42.58 -24.79
N CYS A 440 0.61 42.02 -25.80
CA CYS A 440 0.23 40.60 -25.80
C CYS A 440 1.44 39.67 -25.96
N GLU A 441 2.43 40.02 -26.77
CA GLU A 441 3.69 39.24 -26.91
C GLU A 441 4.49 39.25 -25.60
N ALA A 442 4.58 40.39 -24.92
CA ALA A 442 5.26 40.47 -23.63
C ALA A 442 4.49 39.75 -22.51
N ALA A 443 3.16 39.63 -22.64
CA ALA A 443 2.29 39.02 -21.64
C ALA A 443 2.10 37.50 -21.81
N CYS A 444 2.21 36.99 -23.05
CA CYS A 444 1.90 35.61 -23.40
C CYS A 444 3.09 34.82 -23.99
N GLY A 445 4.27 35.45 -24.10
CA GLY A 445 5.51 34.84 -24.58
C GLY A 445 6.19 33.96 -23.54
#